data_AF-A0A094AVD4-F1
#
_entry.id   AF-A0A094AVD4-F1
#
_cell.length_a   1.000
_cell.length_b   1.000
_cell.length_c   1.000
_cell.angle_alpha   90.00
_cell.angle_beta   90.00
_cell.angle_gamma   90.00
#
_symmetry.space_group_name_H-M   'P 1'
#
loop_
_entity.id
_entity.type
_entity.pdbx_description
1 polymer ?
#
loop_
_entity_poly.entity_id
_entity_poly.type
_entity_poly.pdbx_seq_one_letter_code
_entity_poly.pdbx_strand_id
1 'polypeptide(L)'
;MRQRITFVHEPQDGIDPKSIGIHTNTLTLPALKAAREDQLTLSLDELPQELRIALSQTKELHIRYVTAAPYDSIPPFNSRLAPGLHVYYTPKTEIGKEGQEFSDLLCGLIDTLFDLEDKSLCQTPEISFTSLPSKNSQQSSTGYEYYLPHSQLSASGSRPLQTYASRLCDSTTCHTRVSSALRSAYIDLDFSSTTGVSKLTTFWPSQTWDSVSVSKIDHTDRVELGVLSNEKPIREDDLNMSGFLTVLGESKAPAPTMFQFPSRHHTHASRFSTAFIEPTGLHPTLQVSLSSSQPPKGREGCRLNAHLNLPRSVFPDKYQFRDALYLADKNLSALHHVTLPVDLEAPEYTMALWGSSLLVELAPPAPSEGEWTAEIPLHLRYLLPTESGYSTTSLPAPEVFWACDAGEESKLAVNPFDRVNLGSYITHQDIKKFVAELFTNNALDIDQSATIPEKHNQGTVSPKERAMRSPPTKLAFQRLLAIKGIEEIVKDKHKRHQKLPIAVSSKKQERWPTKDSVAASSESPSLSKRKERLPIMATVAASLELFKLIEYGKNDYQARPQSQLP
;
A
#
# COMPACT_ATOMS: atom_id res chain seq x y z
N MET A 1 10.31 23.53 -1.40
CA MET A 1 9.56 22.44 -0.74
C MET A 1 9.19 22.84 0.70
N ARG A 2 8.34 22.07 1.40
CA ARG A 2 8.08 22.24 2.85
C ARG A 2 8.39 20.94 3.60
N GLN A 3 8.98 21.05 4.79
CA GLN A 3 9.25 19.92 5.68
C GLN A 3 8.73 20.23 7.09
N ARG A 4 8.03 19.28 7.70
CA ARG A 4 7.71 19.24 9.13
C ARG A 4 8.48 18.08 9.75
N ILE A 5 9.22 18.35 10.82
CA ILE A 5 9.81 17.32 11.68
C ILE A 5 9.13 17.42 13.04
N THR A 6 8.55 16.34 13.53
CA THR A 6 7.91 16.29 14.84
C THR A 6 8.58 15.22 15.69
N PHE A 7 9.24 15.64 16.77
CA PHE A 7 9.60 14.74 17.86
C PHE A 7 8.48 14.76 18.90
N VAL A 8 8.07 13.57 19.35
CA VAL A 8 7.17 13.43 20.50
C VAL A 8 7.87 12.61 21.57
N HIS A 9 7.97 13.18 22.77
CA HIS A 9 8.56 12.54 23.94
C HIS A 9 7.50 12.29 25.02
N GLU A 10 7.79 11.37 25.93
CA GLU A 10 7.01 11.22 27.15
C GLU A 10 7.32 12.38 28.12
N PRO A 11 6.42 12.72 29.07
CA PRO A 11 6.61 13.87 29.95
C PRO A 11 7.93 13.87 30.76
N GLN A 12 8.45 12.69 31.14
CA GLN A 12 9.74 12.58 31.84
C GLN A 12 10.98 12.71 30.95
N ASP A 13 10.86 12.57 29.63
CA ASP A 13 11.97 12.54 28.67
C ASP A 13 12.21 13.92 27.98
N GLY A 14 11.63 15.01 28.52
CA GLY A 14 11.67 16.35 27.94
C GLY A 14 13.00 17.12 28.11
N ILE A 15 13.21 18.14 27.27
CA ILE A 15 14.46 18.93 27.17
C ILE A 15 14.23 20.44 27.39
N ASP A 16 15.25 21.17 27.89
CA ASP A 16 15.23 22.64 28.00
C ASP A 16 15.27 23.27 26.59
N PRO A 17 14.30 24.11 26.19
CA PRO A 17 14.31 24.82 24.90
C PRO A 17 15.58 25.64 24.64
N LYS A 18 16.29 26.09 25.67
CA LYS A 18 17.57 26.83 25.54
C LYS A 18 18.73 25.97 25.02
N SER A 19 18.60 24.64 25.08
CA SER A 19 19.57 23.70 24.51
C SER A 19 19.43 23.52 23.00
N ILE A 20 18.35 24.03 22.39
CA ILE A 20 18.09 23.94 20.95
C ILE A 20 18.91 25.00 20.22
N GLY A 21 19.97 24.58 19.53
CA GLY A 21 20.86 25.46 18.79
C GLY A 21 20.26 25.86 17.45
N ILE A 22 19.61 27.01 17.36
CA ILE A 22 19.01 27.52 16.13
C ILE A 22 20.00 28.40 15.36
N HIS A 23 20.22 28.08 14.08
CA HIS A 23 20.97 28.89 13.12
C HIS A 23 20.15 29.10 11.84
N THR A 24 20.65 29.89 10.89
CA THR A 24 19.91 30.31 9.69
C THR A 24 19.45 29.14 8.82
N ASN A 25 20.34 28.17 8.58
CA ASN A 25 20.11 27.02 7.68
C ASN A 25 20.19 25.66 8.41
N THR A 26 20.51 25.66 9.70
CA THR A 26 20.71 24.45 10.51
C THR A 26 20.12 24.63 11.91
N LEU A 27 19.72 23.52 12.52
CA LEU A 27 19.26 23.44 13.90
C LEU A 27 19.83 22.19 14.56
N THR A 28 20.37 22.32 15.76
CA THR A 28 20.83 21.20 16.58
C THR A 28 19.91 20.96 17.78
N LEU A 29 19.60 19.70 18.05
CA LEU A 29 18.98 19.23 19.28
C LEU A 29 20.02 18.51 20.16
N PRO A 30 19.89 18.56 21.50
CA PRO A 30 20.64 17.70 22.40
C PRO A 30 20.22 16.23 22.25
N ALA A 31 20.80 15.36 23.08
CA ALA A 31 20.28 14.01 23.26
C ALA A 31 18.80 14.06 23.71
N LEU A 32 17.93 13.33 23.02
CA LEU A 32 16.48 13.29 23.28
C LEU A 32 15.95 11.86 23.09
N LYS A 33 15.07 11.40 23.97
CA LYS A 33 14.33 10.13 23.81
C LYS A 33 12.91 10.42 23.35
N ALA A 34 12.63 10.10 22.08
CA ALA A 34 11.39 10.50 21.42
C ALA A 34 11.05 9.60 20.23
N ALA A 35 9.75 9.45 19.94
CA ALA A 35 9.29 9.04 18.62
C ALA A 35 9.43 10.21 17.65
N ARG A 36 9.51 9.93 16.35
CA ARG A 36 9.77 10.95 15.32
C ARG A 36 8.91 10.73 14.09
N GLU A 37 8.34 11.81 13.57
CA GLU A 37 7.71 11.90 12.25
C GLU A 37 8.43 12.97 11.41
N ASP A 38 8.94 12.60 10.24
CA ASP A 38 9.32 13.55 9.19
C ASP A 38 8.22 13.52 8.10
N GLN A 39 7.54 14.65 7.90
CA GLN A 39 6.58 14.86 6.81
C GLN A 39 7.15 15.87 5.79
N LEU A 40 7.40 15.40 4.58
CA LEU A 40 7.78 16.21 3.43
C LEU A 40 6.54 16.53 2.59
N THR A 41 6.37 17.79 2.21
CA THR A 41 5.25 18.24 1.38
C THR A 41 5.80 18.84 0.08
N LEU A 42 5.40 18.22 -1.04
CA LEU A 42 5.89 18.51 -2.39
C LEU A 42 4.70 18.88 -3.29
N SER A 43 4.86 19.95 -4.06
CA SER A 43 3.97 20.24 -5.19
C SER A 43 4.22 19.27 -6.35
N LEU A 44 3.24 19.13 -7.25
CA LEU A 44 3.33 18.22 -8.41
C LEU A 44 4.54 18.49 -9.32
N ASP A 45 5.06 19.73 -9.37
CA ASP A 45 6.24 20.11 -10.16
C ASP A 45 7.58 19.92 -9.42
N GLU A 46 7.57 19.65 -8.11
CA GLU A 46 8.77 19.28 -7.33
C GLU A 46 9.05 17.76 -7.39
N LEU A 47 8.31 17.01 -8.21
CA LEU A 47 8.42 15.55 -8.35
C LEU A 47 9.19 15.11 -9.61
N PRO A 48 9.87 13.94 -9.56
CA PRO A 48 10.41 13.25 -10.74
C PRO A 48 9.39 13.10 -11.86
N GLN A 49 9.84 13.13 -13.11
CA GLN A 49 8.96 13.20 -14.28
C GLN A 49 7.99 12.01 -14.37
N GLU A 50 8.43 10.81 -13.99
CA GLU A 50 7.63 9.59 -13.95
C GLU A 50 6.47 9.73 -12.96
N LEU A 51 6.77 10.14 -11.72
CA LEU A 51 5.76 10.37 -10.68
C LEU A 51 4.82 11.53 -11.06
N ARG A 52 5.34 12.61 -11.65
CA ARG A 52 4.53 13.74 -12.09
C ARG A 52 3.54 13.36 -13.20
N ILE A 53 3.97 12.58 -14.19
CA ILE A 53 3.08 12.04 -15.24
C ILE A 53 2.03 11.13 -14.60
N ALA A 54 2.44 10.19 -13.75
CA ALA A 54 1.55 9.23 -13.13
C ALA A 54 0.46 9.93 -12.26
N LEU A 55 0.86 10.82 -11.35
CA LEU A 55 -0.08 11.53 -10.48
C LEU A 55 -1.00 12.51 -11.26
N SER A 56 -0.61 12.94 -12.47
CA SER A 56 -1.46 13.81 -13.30
C SER A 56 -2.81 13.18 -13.67
N GLN A 57 -2.91 11.85 -13.79
CA GLN A 57 -4.14 11.11 -14.09
C GLN A 57 -4.84 10.52 -12.85
N THR A 58 -4.25 10.72 -11.67
CA THR A 58 -4.72 10.14 -10.41
C THR A 58 -5.59 11.13 -9.64
N LYS A 59 -6.69 10.67 -9.05
CA LYS A 59 -7.57 11.50 -8.22
C LYS A 59 -7.09 11.54 -6.77
N GLU A 60 -6.88 10.35 -6.21
CA GLU A 60 -6.35 10.08 -4.86
C GLU A 60 -5.41 8.86 -4.96
N LEU A 61 -4.25 8.93 -4.30
CA LEU A 61 -3.32 7.80 -4.14
C LEU A 61 -2.79 7.79 -2.70
N HIS A 62 -2.78 6.61 -2.08
CA HIS A 62 -2.06 6.38 -0.82
C HIS A 62 -1.25 5.10 -0.98
N ILE A 63 0.08 5.20 -0.97
CA ILE A 63 0.99 4.05 -0.89
C ILE A 63 1.57 4.03 0.52
N ARG A 64 1.44 2.94 1.25
CA ARG A 64 1.96 2.81 2.63
C ARG A 64 2.73 1.52 2.78
N TYR A 65 3.98 1.64 3.18
CA TYR A 65 4.85 0.51 3.47
C TYR A 65 5.12 0.46 4.97
N VAL A 66 4.81 -0.67 5.60
CA VAL A 66 5.02 -0.93 7.03
C VAL A 66 5.98 -2.12 7.16
N THR A 67 7.05 -1.96 7.93
CA THR A 67 8.04 -3.03 8.15
C THR A 67 7.45 -4.17 8.98
N ALA A 68 7.94 -5.40 8.79
CA ALA A 68 7.60 -6.50 9.70
C ALA A 68 8.05 -6.24 11.15
N ALA A 69 9.13 -5.49 11.39
CA ALA A 69 9.63 -5.25 12.74
C ALA A 69 8.53 -4.67 13.67
N PRO A 70 8.28 -5.30 14.84
CA PRO A 70 7.24 -4.84 15.75
C PRO A 70 7.69 -3.54 16.43
N TYR A 71 6.76 -2.59 16.59
CA TYR A 71 7.06 -1.29 17.16
C TYR A 71 5.96 -0.79 18.09
N ASP A 72 6.37 -0.09 19.15
CA ASP A 72 5.49 0.71 19.98
C ASP A 72 5.22 2.06 19.32
N SER A 73 4.01 2.58 19.52
CA SER A 73 3.63 3.92 19.10
C SER A 73 3.02 4.69 20.26
N ILE A 74 3.21 6.00 20.26
CA ILE A 74 2.77 6.92 21.30
C ILE A 74 1.84 7.98 20.68
N PRO A 75 0.87 8.54 21.43
CA PRO A 75 0.01 9.60 20.91
C PRO A 75 0.84 10.78 20.41
N PRO A 76 0.54 11.34 19.22
CA PRO A 76 -0.66 11.14 18.41
C PRO A 76 -0.57 10.03 17.35
N PHE A 77 0.55 9.32 17.24
CA PHE A 77 0.86 8.40 16.14
C PHE A 77 0.18 7.01 16.26
N ASN A 78 -0.95 6.92 16.98
CA ASN A 78 -1.55 5.67 17.44
C ASN A 78 -2.03 4.73 16.32
N SER A 79 -2.31 5.27 15.13
CA SER A 79 -2.74 4.51 13.94
C SER A 79 -1.76 3.38 13.56
N ARG A 80 -2.27 2.16 13.39
CA ARG A 80 -1.49 0.99 12.94
C ARG A 80 -2.06 0.44 11.61
N LEU A 81 -1.32 -0.47 10.98
CA LEU A 81 -1.71 -1.28 9.82
C LEU A 81 -0.98 -2.62 9.92
N ALA A 82 -1.49 -3.66 9.26
CA ALA A 82 -0.76 -4.91 9.05
C ALA A 82 0.58 -4.66 8.32
N PRO A 83 1.70 -5.32 8.68
CA PRO A 83 2.96 -5.20 7.95
C PRO A 83 2.87 -5.61 6.48
N GLY A 84 3.64 -4.93 5.62
CA GLY A 84 3.59 -5.09 4.16
C GLY A 84 3.35 -3.78 3.43
N LEU A 85 2.93 -3.89 2.17
CA LEU A 85 2.62 -2.78 1.27
C LEU A 85 1.10 -2.66 1.08
N HIS A 86 0.54 -1.50 1.42
CA HIS A 86 -0.86 -1.13 1.17
C HIS A 86 -0.92 -0.06 0.09
N VAL A 87 -1.85 -0.20 -0.86
CA VAL A 87 -2.12 0.82 -1.88
C VAL A 87 -3.61 1.07 -2.02
N TYR A 88 -4.04 2.30 -1.75
CA TYR A 88 -5.35 2.81 -2.13
C TYR A 88 -5.19 3.68 -3.37
N TYR A 89 -5.95 3.39 -4.42
CA TYR A 89 -5.93 4.14 -5.67
C TYR A 89 -7.33 4.56 -6.09
N THR A 90 -7.47 5.79 -6.60
CA THR A 90 -8.67 6.23 -7.33
C THR A 90 -8.23 7.01 -8.58
N PRO A 91 -8.66 6.62 -9.79
CA PRO A 91 -8.37 7.32 -11.04
C PRO A 91 -9.18 8.61 -11.17
N LYS A 92 -8.77 9.55 -12.05
CA LYS A 92 -9.60 10.71 -12.44
C LYS A 92 -10.73 10.33 -13.39
N THR A 93 -10.48 9.42 -14.31
CA THR A 93 -11.41 8.95 -15.35
C THR A 93 -11.69 7.45 -15.17
N GLU A 94 -12.75 6.94 -15.78
CA GLU A 94 -12.98 5.48 -15.81
C GLU A 94 -11.86 4.79 -16.60
N ILE A 95 -11.25 3.78 -16.00
CA ILE A 95 -10.14 3.04 -16.62
C ILE A 95 -10.66 2.31 -17.85
N GLY A 96 -9.88 2.33 -18.94
CA GLY A 96 -10.30 1.82 -20.25
C GLY A 96 -11.02 2.82 -21.16
N LYS A 97 -11.23 4.08 -20.74
CA LYS A 97 -11.65 5.18 -21.65
C LYS A 97 -10.52 6.13 -22.01
N GLU A 98 -9.67 6.48 -21.05
CA GLU A 98 -8.46 7.32 -21.24
C GLU A 98 -7.33 6.97 -20.25
N GLY A 99 -7.63 6.52 -19.04
CA GLY A 99 -6.64 6.29 -17.97
C GLY A 99 -5.73 5.05 -18.10
N GLN A 100 -5.65 4.41 -19.27
CA GLN A 100 -4.96 3.11 -19.46
C GLN A 100 -3.43 3.20 -19.36
N GLU A 101 -2.82 4.38 -19.47
CA GLU A 101 -1.38 4.53 -19.23
C GLU A 101 -1.04 4.42 -17.73
N PHE A 102 -1.95 4.78 -16.82
CA PHE A 102 -1.66 4.75 -15.38
C PHE A 102 -1.80 3.36 -14.76
N SER A 103 -2.77 2.54 -15.21
CA SER A 103 -2.98 1.17 -14.72
C SER A 103 -1.68 0.37 -14.78
N ASP A 104 -0.97 0.49 -15.90
CA ASP A 104 0.26 -0.22 -16.20
C ASP A 104 1.46 0.41 -15.46
N LEU A 105 1.48 1.75 -15.33
CA LEU A 105 2.51 2.48 -14.59
C LEU A 105 2.47 2.24 -13.07
N LEU A 106 1.31 2.01 -12.44
CA LEU A 106 1.24 1.81 -10.98
C LEU A 106 1.90 0.49 -10.57
N CYS A 107 1.57 -0.62 -11.24
CA CYS A 107 2.25 -1.89 -10.96
C CYS A 107 3.72 -1.86 -11.39
N GLY A 108 4.07 -1.18 -12.50
CA GLY A 108 5.48 -0.95 -12.87
C GLY A 108 6.25 -0.12 -11.84
N LEU A 109 5.61 0.84 -11.17
CA LEU A 109 6.20 1.61 -10.06
C LEU A 109 6.36 0.75 -8.81
N ILE A 110 5.36 -0.06 -8.44
CA ILE A 110 5.45 -0.99 -7.30
C ILE A 110 6.59 -2.00 -7.51
N ASP A 111 6.68 -2.58 -8.70
CA ASP A 111 7.78 -3.48 -9.12
C ASP A 111 9.14 -2.77 -9.06
N THR A 112 9.23 -1.52 -9.53
CA THR A 112 10.47 -0.72 -9.44
C THR A 112 10.88 -0.37 -8.01
N LEU A 113 9.92 -0.16 -7.10
CA LEU A 113 10.16 0.23 -5.71
C LEU A 113 10.47 -0.94 -4.79
N PHE A 114 9.91 -2.14 -5.06
CA PHE A 114 9.95 -3.27 -4.12
C PHE A 114 10.52 -4.58 -4.70
N ASP A 115 10.73 -4.68 -6.02
CA ASP A 115 11.23 -5.85 -6.76
C ASP A 115 10.39 -7.10 -6.49
N LEU A 116 9.25 -7.21 -7.19
CA LEU A 116 8.28 -8.29 -6.97
C LEU A 116 8.83 -9.62 -7.50
N GLU A 117 9.04 -10.59 -6.60
CA GLU A 117 9.59 -11.91 -6.94
C GLU A 117 8.67 -12.68 -7.92
N ASP A 118 7.36 -12.46 -7.81
CA ASP A 118 6.34 -12.92 -8.76
C ASP A 118 5.60 -11.70 -9.36
N LYS A 119 5.85 -11.40 -10.64
CA LYS A 119 5.17 -10.30 -11.35
C LYS A 119 3.68 -10.58 -11.62
N SER A 120 3.15 -11.76 -11.30
CA SER A 120 1.69 -12.00 -11.31
C SER A 120 0.96 -11.23 -10.20
N LEU A 121 1.66 -10.91 -9.10
CA LEU A 121 1.12 -10.24 -7.91
C LEU A 121 0.55 -8.84 -8.22
N CYS A 122 1.19 -8.09 -9.12
CA CYS A 122 0.72 -6.78 -9.57
C CYS A 122 0.83 -6.68 -11.09
N GLN A 123 -0.28 -6.89 -11.78
CA GLN A 123 -0.38 -6.72 -13.24
C GLN A 123 -0.94 -5.35 -13.59
N THR A 124 -2.20 -5.10 -13.23
CA THR A 124 -2.85 -3.78 -13.26
C THR A 124 -3.89 -3.69 -12.12
N PRO A 125 -4.39 -2.49 -11.73
CA PRO A 125 -5.46 -2.36 -10.75
C PRO A 125 -6.75 -3.11 -11.10
N GLU A 126 -7.08 -3.29 -12.37
CA GLU A 126 -8.30 -3.98 -12.81
C GLU A 126 -8.18 -5.51 -12.68
N ILE A 127 -6.96 -6.02 -12.54
CA ILE A 127 -6.62 -7.45 -12.49
C ILE A 127 -6.21 -7.89 -11.08
N SER A 128 -5.41 -7.07 -10.40
CA SER A 128 -4.76 -7.41 -9.12
C SER A 128 -5.33 -6.69 -7.90
N PHE A 129 -6.00 -5.55 -8.07
CA PHE A 129 -6.56 -4.79 -6.95
C PHE A 129 -8.04 -5.14 -6.75
N THR A 130 -8.50 -5.06 -5.51
CA THR A 130 -9.91 -5.28 -5.16
C THR A 130 -10.71 -4.00 -5.33
N SER A 131 -11.84 -4.09 -6.02
CA SER A 131 -12.70 -2.92 -6.30
C SER A 131 -13.54 -2.54 -5.07
N LEU A 132 -13.49 -1.27 -4.70
CA LEU A 132 -14.18 -0.74 -3.53
C LEU A 132 -15.60 -0.25 -3.91
N PRO A 133 -16.61 -0.47 -3.05
CA PRO A 133 -17.98 -0.02 -3.32
C PRO A 133 -18.04 1.51 -3.43
N SER A 134 -18.45 2.01 -4.60
CA SER A 134 -18.50 3.45 -4.88
C SER A 134 -19.42 4.19 -3.89
N LYS A 135 -18.95 5.37 -3.44
CA LYS A 135 -19.67 6.23 -2.48
C LYS A 135 -21.02 6.74 -3.02
N ASN A 136 -21.23 6.72 -4.34
CA ASN A 136 -22.50 7.04 -5.00
C ASN A 136 -22.51 6.48 -6.44
N SER A 137 -23.66 5.98 -6.91
CA SER A 137 -23.85 5.54 -8.30
C SER A 137 -23.73 6.66 -9.37
N GLN A 138 -23.47 7.90 -8.93
CA GLN A 138 -23.22 9.07 -9.77
C GLN A 138 -21.75 9.57 -9.72
N GLN A 139 -20.87 8.91 -8.96
CA GLN A 139 -19.43 9.23 -8.95
C GLN A 139 -18.66 8.25 -9.85
N SER A 140 -18.11 8.78 -10.96
CA SER A 140 -17.50 8.06 -12.07
C SER A 140 -16.05 7.57 -11.83
N SER A 141 -15.71 7.22 -10.60
CA SER A 141 -14.35 6.77 -10.24
C SER A 141 -14.42 5.67 -9.19
N THR A 142 -14.33 4.40 -9.62
CA THR A 142 -14.14 3.25 -8.72
C THR A 142 -12.85 3.41 -7.94
N GLY A 143 -12.90 3.19 -6.63
CA GLY A 143 -11.69 3.08 -5.81
C GLY A 143 -11.15 1.65 -5.84
N TYR A 144 -9.84 1.49 -5.69
CA TYR A 144 -9.15 0.21 -5.72
C TYR A 144 -8.26 0.08 -4.47
N GLU A 145 -8.23 -1.13 -3.90
CA GLU A 145 -7.44 -1.49 -2.72
C GLU A 145 -6.49 -2.65 -3.07
N TYR A 146 -5.27 -2.57 -2.58
CA TYR A 146 -4.25 -3.61 -2.75
C TYR A 146 -3.42 -3.75 -1.49
N TYR A 147 -3.19 -4.99 -1.07
CA TYR A 147 -2.29 -5.31 0.02
C TYR A 147 -1.38 -6.47 -0.37
N LEU A 148 -0.08 -6.32 -0.14
CA LEU A 148 0.90 -7.38 -0.29
C LEU A 148 1.64 -7.54 1.06
N PRO A 149 1.58 -8.72 1.71
CA PRO A 149 2.24 -8.93 3.00
C PRO A 149 3.76 -8.81 2.89
N HIS A 150 4.41 -8.47 4.00
CA HIS A 150 5.86 -8.26 4.03
C HIS A 150 6.65 -9.50 3.57
N SER A 151 6.13 -10.69 3.82
CA SER A 151 6.68 -11.98 3.38
C SER A 151 6.60 -12.25 1.87
N GLN A 152 5.87 -11.44 1.10
CA GLN A 152 5.80 -11.50 -0.37
C GLN A 152 6.48 -10.29 -1.05
N LEU A 153 7.01 -9.35 -0.27
CA LEU A 153 8.02 -8.39 -0.74
C LEU A 153 9.38 -9.12 -0.71
N SER A 154 10.27 -8.87 -1.68
CA SER A 154 11.51 -9.64 -1.76
C SER A 154 12.34 -9.56 -0.47
N ALA A 155 13.08 -10.63 -0.15
CA ALA A 155 14.10 -10.60 0.89
C ALA A 155 15.19 -9.53 0.66
N SER A 156 15.31 -8.98 -0.56
CA SER A 156 16.13 -7.81 -0.87
C SER A 156 15.39 -6.46 -0.78
N GLY A 157 14.09 -6.40 -0.48
CA GLY A 157 13.15 -5.30 -0.76
C GLY A 157 13.48 -3.90 -0.22
N SER A 158 14.43 -3.76 0.71
CA SER A 158 15.00 -2.45 1.06
C SER A 158 15.96 -1.91 -0.01
N ARG A 159 16.65 -2.77 -0.78
CA ARG A 159 17.63 -2.42 -1.83
C ARG A 159 17.01 -1.82 -3.10
N PRO A 160 15.89 -2.29 -3.66
CA PRO A 160 15.21 -1.64 -4.78
C PRO A 160 14.77 -0.22 -4.38
N LEU A 161 14.08 -0.09 -3.25
CA LEU A 161 13.66 1.19 -2.67
C LEU A 161 14.85 2.12 -2.41
N GLN A 162 15.95 1.60 -1.85
CA GLN A 162 17.20 2.34 -1.64
C GLN A 162 17.85 2.76 -2.96
N THR A 163 17.84 1.91 -3.97
CA THR A 163 18.42 2.19 -5.29
C THR A 163 17.60 3.27 -6.00
N TYR A 164 16.27 3.16 -5.99
CA TYR A 164 15.37 4.17 -6.53
C TYR A 164 15.54 5.51 -5.81
N ALA A 165 15.41 5.52 -4.47
CA ALA A 165 15.56 6.74 -3.69
C ALA A 165 16.97 7.36 -3.75
N SER A 166 18.02 6.55 -3.99
CA SER A 166 19.37 7.09 -4.25
C SER A 166 19.52 7.72 -5.63
N ARG A 167 18.74 7.33 -6.64
CA ARG A 167 18.67 8.04 -7.94
C ARG A 167 17.95 9.39 -7.84
N LEU A 168 17.21 9.63 -6.76
CA LEU A 168 16.57 10.92 -6.47
C LEU A 168 17.46 11.88 -5.65
N CYS A 169 18.72 11.50 -5.40
CA CYS A 169 19.63 12.24 -4.52
C CYS A 169 20.97 12.53 -5.19
N ASP A 170 21.24 13.81 -5.47
CA ASP A 170 22.56 14.28 -5.93
C ASP A 170 23.49 14.72 -4.77
N SER A 171 23.00 14.70 -3.52
CA SER A 171 23.74 15.20 -2.35
C SER A 171 23.88 14.18 -1.22
N THR A 172 25.00 14.24 -0.50
CA THR A 172 25.29 13.41 0.68
C THR A 172 24.24 13.56 1.78
N THR A 173 23.72 14.78 1.99
CA THR A 173 22.61 15.04 2.91
C THR A 173 21.33 14.33 2.49
N CYS A 174 21.03 14.28 1.19
CA CYS A 174 19.87 13.54 0.67
C CYS A 174 20.04 12.03 0.87
N HIS A 175 21.19 11.45 0.48
CA HIS A 175 21.47 10.03 0.71
C HIS A 175 21.41 9.64 2.20
N THR A 176 21.89 10.50 3.11
CA THR A 176 21.81 10.28 4.56
C THR A 176 20.34 10.26 5.04
N ARG A 177 19.49 11.18 4.53
CA ARG A 177 18.05 11.20 4.85
C ARG A 177 17.34 9.95 4.33
N VAL A 178 17.56 9.58 3.07
CA VAL A 178 17.05 8.33 2.47
C VAL A 178 17.48 7.10 3.30
N SER A 179 18.76 7.02 3.68
CA SER A 179 19.29 5.92 4.50
C SER A 179 18.77 5.91 5.95
N SER A 180 18.18 7.01 6.42
CA SER A 180 17.42 7.06 7.67
C SER A 180 15.96 6.67 7.47
N ALA A 181 15.32 7.13 6.39
CA ALA A 181 13.94 6.80 6.03
C ALA A 181 13.76 5.29 5.80
N LEU A 182 14.72 4.62 5.16
CA LEU A 182 14.72 3.15 4.99
C LEU A 182 14.81 2.36 6.30
N ARG A 183 14.99 3.04 7.45
CA ARG A 183 14.99 2.46 8.81
C ARG A 183 13.81 2.96 9.66
N SER A 184 12.82 3.60 9.05
CA SER A 184 11.53 3.93 9.67
C SER A 184 10.66 2.68 9.82
N ALA A 185 9.75 2.67 10.80
CA ALA A 185 8.75 1.60 10.94
C ALA A 185 7.66 1.66 9.86
N TYR A 186 7.34 2.85 9.35
CA TYR A 186 6.53 3.01 8.14
C TYR A 186 6.90 4.23 7.29
N ILE A 187 6.62 4.11 5.99
CA ILE A 187 6.74 5.14 4.96
C ILE A 187 5.40 5.25 4.23
N ASP A 188 4.77 6.43 4.28
CA ASP A 188 3.51 6.75 3.61
C ASP A 188 3.74 7.79 2.51
N LEU A 189 3.18 7.59 1.32
CA LEU A 189 3.05 8.57 0.24
C LEU A 189 1.56 8.82 -0.02
N ASP A 190 1.05 9.98 0.37
CA ASP A 190 -0.31 10.44 0.11
C ASP A 190 -0.33 11.49 -1.01
N PHE A 191 -1.24 11.40 -1.98
CA PHE A 191 -1.48 12.42 -3.00
C PHE A 191 -2.99 12.67 -3.20
N SER A 192 -3.36 13.94 -3.38
CA SER A 192 -4.70 14.32 -3.84
C SER A 192 -4.64 15.35 -4.96
N SER A 193 -5.36 15.06 -6.04
CA SER A 193 -5.57 16.01 -7.15
C SER A 193 -6.32 17.28 -6.74
N THR A 194 -7.07 17.26 -5.63
CA THR A 194 -7.79 18.42 -5.08
C THR A 194 -6.83 19.47 -4.51
N THR A 195 -5.69 19.04 -3.97
CA THR A 195 -4.65 19.94 -3.42
C THR A 195 -3.49 20.16 -4.39
N GLY A 196 -3.28 19.26 -5.36
CA GLY A 196 -2.12 19.29 -6.27
C GLY A 196 -0.79 18.98 -5.56
N VAL A 197 -0.86 18.35 -4.39
CA VAL A 197 0.25 18.19 -3.44
C VAL A 197 0.39 16.73 -3.04
N SER A 198 1.63 16.26 -3.02
CA SER A 198 2.04 14.98 -2.44
C SER A 198 2.65 15.19 -1.06
N LYS A 199 2.40 14.25 -0.15
CA LYS A 199 3.04 14.16 1.16
C LYS A 199 3.80 12.85 1.27
N LEU A 200 5.06 12.91 1.67
CA LEU A 200 5.85 11.75 2.08
C LEU A 200 6.02 11.82 3.59
N THR A 201 5.48 10.86 4.34
CA THR A 201 5.57 10.80 5.80
C THR A 201 6.38 9.57 6.21
N THR A 202 7.34 9.75 7.11
CA THR A 202 8.22 8.67 7.61
C THR A 202 8.28 8.70 9.13
N PHE A 203 8.11 7.53 9.76
CA PHE A 203 7.94 7.43 11.21
C PHE A 203 8.92 6.47 11.89
N TRP A 204 9.54 6.92 12.97
CA TRP A 204 10.37 6.08 13.85
C TRP A 204 9.74 6.02 15.25
N PRO A 205 9.67 4.82 15.86
CA PRO A 205 9.17 4.66 17.23
C PRO A 205 10.10 5.32 18.25
N SER A 206 9.68 5.33 19.52
CA SER A 206 10.42 6.02 20.58
C SER A 206 11.81 5.42 20.81
N GLN A 207 12.85 6.20 20.52
CA GLN A 207 14.25 5.81 20.67
C GLN A 207 15.10 6.99 21.14
N THR A 208 16.31 6.70 21.63
CA THR A 208 17.31 7.74 21.97
C THR A 208 17.99 8.25 20.70
N TRP A 209 17.95 9.56 20.50
CA TRP A 209 18.66 10.28 19.45
C TRP A 209 19.82 11.03 20.10
N ASP A 210 21.06 10.53 20.01
CA ASP A 210 22.22 11.07 20.74
C ASP A 210 22.52 12.55 20.41
N SER A 211 22.30 12.93 19.15
CA SER A 211 22.17 14.32 18.71
C SER A 211 21.42 14.36 17.38
N VAL A 212 20.66 15.43 17.13
CA VAL A 212 20.00 15.63 15.84
C VAL A 212 20.49 16.93 15.23
N SER A 213 20.97 16.87 13.99
CA SER A 213 21.23 18.04 13.16
C SER A 213 20.23 18.07 12.01
N VAL A 214 19.38 19.10 11.99
CA VAL A 214 18.41 19.36 10.92
C VAL A 214 18.96 20.49 10.06
N SER A 215 19.04 20.28 8.75
CA SER A 215 19.40 21.33 7.79
C SER A 215 18.20 21.68 6.90
N LYS A 216 18.24 22.82 6.22
CA LYS A 216 17.53 22.97 4.95
C LYS A 216 18.19 22.08 3.87
N ILE A 217 17.47 21.73 2.80
CA ILE A 217 18.06 21.09 1.61
C ILE A 217 18.39 22.19 0.61
N ASP A 218 17.40 23.01 0.27
CA ASP A 218 17.59 24.29 -0.43
C ASP A 218 17.34 25.50 0.49
N HIS A 219 17.97 26.63 0.18
CA HIS A 219 17.80 27.89 0.90
C HIS A 219 16.34 28.41 0.94
N THR A 220 15.52 28.09 -0.06
CA THR A 220 14.09 28.44 -0.12
C THR A 220 13.18 27.52 0.70
N ASP A 221 13.68 26.40 1.21
CA ASP A 221 12.85 25.45 1.97
C ASP A 221 12.34 26.04 3.29
N ARG A 222 11.08 25.75 3.59
CA ARG A 222 10.50 25.97 4.91
C ARG A 222 10.56 24.69 5.72
N VAL A 223 11.43 24.65 6.72
CA VAL A 223 11.59 23.53 7.65
C VAL A 223 11.05 23.93 9.01
N GLU A 224 9.96 23.29 9.41
CA GLU A 224 9.30 23.44 10.70
C GLU A 224 9.70 22.27 11.60
N LEU A 225 10.05 22.56 12.85
CA LEU A 225 10.38 21.57 13.87
C LEU A 225 9.43 21.73 15.05
N GLY A 226 8.80 20.63 15.47
CA GLY A 226 8.16 20.47 16.76
C GLY A 226 8.94 19.53 17.67
N VAL A 227 9.07 19.90 18.94
CA VAL A 227 9.43 19.00 20.04
C VAL A 227 8.28 19.07 21.04
N LEU A 228 7.49 18.00 21.11
CA LEU A 228 6.18 17.98 21.76
C LEU A 228 6.08 16.84 22.79
N SER A 229 5.14 16.96 23.71
CA SER A 229 4.71 15.90 24.63
C SER A 229 3.19 15.76 24.59
N ASN A 230 2.69 14.54 24.75
CA ASN A 230 1.25 14.31 24.89
C ASN A 230 0.81 14.56 26.35
N GLU A 231 -0.02 15.58 26.54
CA GLU A 231 -0.62 15.94 27.82
C GLU A 231 -1.92 15.17 28.08
N LYS A 232 -2.43 15.25 29.31
CA LYS A 232 -3.83 14.89 29.57
C LYS A 232 -4.76 15.82 28.78
N PRO A 233 -5.71 15.30 27.98
CA PRO A 233 -6.63 16.12 27.21
C PRO A 233 -7.77 16.69 28.07
N ILE A 234 -8.41 17.75 27.59
CA ILE A 234 -9.54 18.43 28.25
C ILE A 234 -10.88 17.81 27.83
N ARG A 235 -10.98 17.31 26.59
CA ARG A 235 -12.11 16.51 26.07
C ARG A 235 -11.63 15.07 25.87
N GLU A 236 -12.52 14.09 26.02
CA GLU A 236 -12.14 12.66 25.96
C GLU A 236 -11.74 12.18 24.56
N ASP A 237 -12.34 12.72 23.49
CA ASP A 237 -11.99 12.36 22.10
C ASP A 237 -10.73 13.05 21.56
N ASP A 238 -10.23 14.05 22.28
CA ASP A 238 -9.13 14.89 21.83
C ASP A 238 -7.77 14.38 22.34
N LEU A 239 -6.72 14.70 21.60
CA LEU A 239 -5.36 14.71 22.11
C LEU A 239 -4.91 16.15 22.34
N ASN A 240 -4.05 16.35 23.34
CA ASN A 240 -3.53 17.65 23.73
C ASN A 240 -1.99 17.59 23.68
N MET A 241 -1.38 18.39 22.82
CA MET A 241 0.07 18.41 22.63
C MET A 241 0.65 19.71 23.20
N SER A 242 1.51 19.61 24.21
CA SER A 242 2.35 20.71 24.70
C SER A 242 3.74 20.64 24.07
N GLY A 243 4.53 21.70 24.21
CA GLY A 243 5.94 21.69 23.86
C GLY A 243 6.35 22.96 23.11
N PHE A 244 7.19 22.82 22.09
CA PHE A 244 7.83 23.95 21.40
C PHE A 244 7.87 23.76 19.89
N LEU A 245 7.60 24.83 19.15
CA LEU A 245 7.70 24.90 17.70
C LEU A 245 8.78 25.91 17.28
N THR A 246 9.48 25.65 16.18
CA THR A 246 10.47 26.57 15.61
C THR A 246 10.60 26.37 14.09
N VAL A 247 10.88 27.44 13.35
CA VAL A 247 11.01 27.40 11.89
C VAL A 247 12.39 27.91 11.48
N LEU A 248 13.16 27.08 10.77
CA LEU A 248 14.57 27.33 10.48
C LEU A 248 14.76 28.61 9.64
N GLY A 249 15.53 29.55 10.17
CA GLY A 249 15.81 30.86 9.58
C GLY A 249 14.74 31.93 9.83
N GLU A 250 13.54 31.57 10.28
CA GLU A 250 12.48 32.51 10.66
C GLU A 250 12.46 32.79 12.18
N SER A 251 12.65 31.74 13.00
CA SER A 251 12.57 31.81 14.47
C SER A 251 13.93 32.11 15.11
N LYS A 252 13.95 33.00 16.12
CA LYS A 252 15.16 33.29 16.94
C LYS A 252 15.30 32.41 18.19
N ALA A 253 14.20 31.79 18.62
CA ALA A 253 14.10 30.90 19.77
C ALA A 253 12.89 29.96 19.54
N PRO A 254 12.81 28.79 20.20
CA PRO A 254 11.62 27.96 20.16
C PRO A 254 10.43 28.69 20.79
N ALA A 255 9.29 28.72 20.09
CA ALA A 255 8.04 29.26 20.59
C ALA A 255 7.29 28.18 21.39
N PRO A 256 6.91 28.42 22.66
CA PRO A 256 6.07 27.48 23.40
C PRO A 256 4.70 27.35 22.73
N THR A 257 4.20 26.12 22.66
CA THR A 257 2.88 25.79 22.10
C THR A 257 2.10 24.89 23.04
N MET A 258 0.78 25.00 22.98
CA MET A 258 -0.17 24.00 23.46
C MET A 258 -1.36 24.01 22.51
N PHE A 259 -1.72 22.85 21.97
CA PHE A 259 -2.83 22.74 21.03
C PHE A 259 -3.55 21.39 21.18
N GLN A 260 -4.88 21.45 21.11
CA GLN A 260 -5.79 20.33 21.31
C GLN A 260 -6.56 20.06 20.00
N PHE A 261 -6.74 18.79 19.65
CA PHE A 261 -7.41 18.38 18.41
C PHE A 261 -8.08 17.01 18.57
N PRO A 262 -9.21 16.77 17.89
CA PRO A 262 -9.91 15.48 17.94
C PRO A 262 -9.09 14.38 17.25
N SER A 263 -8.95 13.22 17.88
CA SER A 263 -8.24 12.07 17.31
C SER A 263 -9.19 10.92 16.98
N ARG A 264 -9.02 10.34 15.80
CA ARG A 264 -9.63 9.05 15.44
C ARG A 264 -9.01 7.88 16.19
N HIS A 265 -7.75 8.01 16.60
CA HIS A 265 -6.93 6.91 17.07
C HIS A 265 -6.43 7.19 18.47
N HIS A 266 -6.88 6.36 19.42
CA HIS A 266 -6.40 6.34 20.81
C HIS A 266 -5.81 4.96 21.12
N THR A 267 -5.02 4.86 22.18
CA THR A 267 -4.34 3.62 22.57
C THR A 267 -5.09 2.98 23.73
N HIS A 268 -5.63 1.77 23.49
CA HIS A 268 -6.27 1.00 24.55
C HIS A 268 -5.21 0.34 25.44
N ALA A 269 -5.47 0.28 26.75
CA ALA A 269 -4.50 -0.24 27.73
C ALA A 269 -4.34 -1.78 27.67
N SER A 270 -5.37 -2.48 27.22
CA SER A 270 -5.37 -3.94 27.05
C SER A 270 -4.54 -4.36 25.84
N ARG A 271 -4.01 -5.58 25.91
CA ARG A 271 -3.23 -6.18 24.83
C ARG A 271 -3.95 -7.38 24.24
N PHE A 272 -3.53 -7.79 23.05
CA PHE A 272 -3.96 -9.05 22.44
C PHE A 272 -2.77 -9.86 21.95
N SER A 273 -3.00 -11.13 21.65
CA SER A 273 -2.14 -11.98 20.84
C SER A 273 -3.01 -12.79 19.88
N THR A 274 -2.38 -13.51 18.95
CA THR A 274 -3.08 -14.45 18.07
C THR A 274 -2.36 -15.79 18.02
N ALA A 275 -3.07 -16.85 17.64
CA ALA A 275 -2.51 -18.14 17.28
C ALA A 275 -3.44 -18.85 16.29
N PHE A 276 -2.91 -19.70 15.40
CA PHE A 276 -3.75 -20.70 14.74
C PHE A 276 -3.98 -21.90 15.67
N ILE A 277 -5.21 -22.40 15.73
CA ILE A 277 -5.53 -23.61 16.48
C ILE A 277 -4.93 -24.83 15.77
N GLU A 278 -4.15 -25.63 16.49
CA GLU A 278 -3.53 -26.84 15.95
C GLU A 278 -4.45 -28.08 16.01
N PRO A 279 -4.34 -29.02 15.05
CA PRO A 279 -3.47 -28.97 13.87
C PRO A 279 -4.03 -28.06 12.78
N THR A 280 -3.16 -27.27 12.14
CA THR A 280 -3.53 -26.51 10.95
C THR A 280 -3.77 -27.42 9.74
N GLY A 281 -4.51 -26.91 8.75
CA GLY A 281 -4.97 -27.66 7.57
C GLY A 281 -5.69 -26.73 6.59
N LEU A 282 -6.59 -27.27 5.76
CA LEU A 282 -7.34 -26.47 4.78
C LEU A 282 -8.41 -25.53 5.38
N HIS A 283 -8.75 -25.70 6.66
CA HIS A 283 -9.69 -24.85 7.41
C HIS A 283 -9.03 -24.32 8.69
N PRO A 284 -8.02 -23.42 8.60
CA PRO A 284 -7.37 -22.87 9.78
C PRO A 284 -8.31 -21.94 10.56
N THR A 285 -8.39 -22.11 11.88
CA THR A 285 -9.11 -21.18 12.77
C THR A 285 -8.09 -20.28 13.47
N LEU A 286 -8.20 -18.96 13.27
CA LEU A 286 -7.37 -17.97 13.95
C LEU A 286 -8.00 -17.64 15.30
N GLN A 287 -7.35 -18.03 16.39
CA GLN A 287 -7.70 -17.60 17.73
C GLN A 287 -7.07 -16.23 18.02
N VAL A 288 -7.88 -15.32 18.56
CA VAL A 288 -7.44 -14.01 19.07
C VAL A 288 -7.65 -14.03 20.58
N SER A 289 -6.56 -13.87 21.35
CA SER A 289 -6.61 -13.82 22.82
C SER A 289 -6.48 -12.38 23.29
N LEU A 290 -7.38 -11.91 24.14
CA LEU A 290 -7.43 -10.53 24.62
C LEU A 290 -7.31 -10.46 26.15
N SER A 291 -6.49 -9.54 26.66
CA SER A 291 -6.16 -9.46 28.09
C SER A 291 -7.22 -8.79 28.98
N SER A 292 -8.37 -8.40 28.41
CA SER A 292 -9.52 -7.83 29.13
C SER A 292 -10.72 -7.81 28.17
N SER A 293 -11.93 -7.79 28.73
CA SER A 293 -13.20 -7.59 28.01
C SER A 293 -13.83 -6.22 28.26
N GLN A 294 -13.16 -5.33 29.01
CA GLN A 294 -13.69 -4.00 29.29
C GLN A 294 -13.74 -3.10 28.03
N PRO A 295 -14.87 -2.41 27.78
CA PRO A 295 -14.94 -1.32 26.82
C PRO A 295 -14.23 -0.06 27.37
N PRO A 296 -13.97 0.94 26.52
CA PRO A 296 -13.37 2.19 26.95
C PRO A 296 -14.18 2.92 28.02
N LYS A 297 -13.48 3.60 28.92
CA LYS A 297 -14.08 4.24 30.10
C LYS A 297 -15.05 5.34 29.68
N GLY A 298 -16.29 5.25 30.17
CA GLY A 298 -17.38 6.16 29.82
C GLY A 298 -18.12 5.81 28.51
N ARG A 299 -17.75 4.73 27.82
CA ARG A 299 -18.20 4.44 26.45
C ARG A 299 -18.76 3.02 26.30
N GLU A 300 -19.81 2.70 27.07
CA GLU A 300 -20.47 1.38 27.08
C GLU A 300 -21.11 0.98 25.74
N GLY A 301 -21.25 1.92 24.79
CA GLY A 301 -21.76 1.67 23.44
C GLY A 301 -20.72 1.25 22.39
N CYS A 302 -19.43 1.18 22.73
CA CYS A 302 -18.39 0.79 21.76
C CYS A 302 -18.50 -0.70 21.37
N ARG A 303 -18.13 -1.01 20.13
CA ARG A 303 -18.11 -2.38 19.57
C ARG A 303 -16.69 -2.84 19.34
N LEU A 304 -16.33 -4.03 19.81
CA LEU A 304 -15.00 -4.59 19.59
C LEU A 304 -14.93 -5.22 18.20
N ASN A 305 -13.93 -4.84 17.40
CA ASN A 305 -13.75 -5.28 16.03
C ASN A 305 -12.34 -5.83 15.80
N ALA A 306 -12.23 -6.79 14.88
CA ALA A 306 -10.98 -7.24 14.29
C ALA A 306 -11.02 -7.03 12.77
N HIS A 307 -10.03 -6.32 12.24
CA HIS A 307 -9.79 -6.16 10.80
C HIS A 307 -8.58 -7.00 10.36
N LEU A 308 -8.74 -7.76 9.28
CA LEU A 308 -7.76 -8.70 8.76
C LEU A 308 -7.51 -8.42 7.27
N ASN A 309 -6.24 -8.36 6.89
CA ASN A 309 -5.81 -8.34 5.50
C ASN A 309 -5.34 -9.76 5.14
N LEU A 310 -6.18 -10.49 4.40
CA LEU A 310 -5.97 -11.90 4.07
C LEU A 310 -5.30 -11.99 2.68
N PRO A 311 -4.06 -12.51 2.55
CA PRO A 311 -3.40 -12.66 1.26
C PRO A 311 -4.09 -13.73 0.41
N ARG A 312 -3.82 -13.79 -0.90
CA ARG A 312 -4.51 -14.69 -1.86
C ARG A 312 -4.61 -16.16 -1.45
N SER A 313 -3.69 -16.66 -0.61
CA SER A 313 -3.69 -18.01 -0.05
C SER A 313 -4.77 -18.28 0.99
N VAL A 314 -5.28 -17.25 1.68
CA VAL A 314 -6.25 -17.37 2.78
C VAL A 314 -7.54 -16.61 2.46
N PHE A 315 -8.70 -17.21 2.70
CA PHE A 315 -9.99 -16.57 2.46
C PHE A 315 -11.05 -16.92 3.51
N PRO A 316 -12.07 -16.06 3.71
CA PRO A 316 -13.20 -16.36 4.58
C PRO A 316 -14.39 -16.89 3.77
N ASP A 317 -15.05 -17.95 4.24
CA ASP A 317 -16.36 -18.34 3.69
C ASP A 317 -17.45 -17.46 4.30
N LYS A 318 -17.86 -16.41 3.56
CA LYS A 318 -18.94 -15.49 3.91
C LYS A 318 -20.29 -16.14 4.24
N TYR A 319 -20.49 -17.42 3.91
CA TYR A 319 -21.72 -18.15 4.24
C TYR A 319 -21.68 -18.75 5.65
N GLN A 320 -20.50 -19.08 6.19
CA GLN A 320 -20.34 -19.54 7.58
C GLN A 320 -20.67 -18.41 8.58
N PHE A 321 -20.22 -17.18 8.27
CA PHE A 321 -20.53 -15.97 9.04
C PHE A 321 -22.02 -15.51 8.96
N ARG A 322 -22.96 -16.37 8.56
CA ARG A 322 -24.40 -16.10 8.53
C ARG A 322 -25.20 -16.80 9.61
N ASP A 323 -24.64 -17.85 10.23
CA ASP A 323 -25.31 -18.56 11.31
C ASP A 323 -24.96 -17.90 12.65
N ALA A 324 -25.95 -17.28 13.29
CA ALA A 324 -25.79 -16.58 14.55
C ALA A 324 -25.42 -17.51 15.73
N LEU A 325 -25.77 -18.81 15.66
CA LEU A 325 -25.35 -19.79 16.67
C LEU A 325 -23.88 -20.16 16.49
N TYR A 326 -23.43 -20.28 15.24
CA TYR A 326 -22.02 -20.53 14.92
C TYR A 326 -21.13 -19.34 15.28
N LEU A 327 -21.58 -18.10 15.01
CA LEU A 327 -20.88 -16.89 15.46
C LEU A 327 -20.78 -16.84 17.00
N ALA A 328 -21.87 -17.15 17.71
CA ALA A 328 -21.89 -17.14 19.17
C ALA A 328 -20.96 -18.19 19.81
N ASP A 329 -20.87 -19.41 19.25
CA ASP A 329 -19.91 -20.46 19.67
C ASP A 329 -18.43 -20.03 19.51
N LYS A 330 -18.18 -19.02 18.68
CA LYS A 330 -16.85 -18.52 18.31
C LYS A 330 -16.51 -17.17 18.96
N ASN A 331 -17.36 -16.69 19.87
CA ASN A 331 -17.32 -15.34 20.45
C ASN A 331 -17.23 -14.24 19.37
N LEU A 332 -18.06 -14.36 18.32
CA LEU A 332 -18.26 -13.37 17.26
C LEU A 332 -19.71 -12.85 17.28
N SER A 333 -19.90 -11.58 16.93
CA SER A 333 -21.20 -10.90 16.90
C SER A 333 -21.75 -10.74 15.48
N ALA A 334 -20.92 -10.29 14.54
CA ALA A 334 -21.35 -9.95 13.18
C ALA A 334 -20.20 -9.89 12.18
N LEU A 335 -20.49 -10.12 10.89
CA LEU A 335 -19.61 -9.82 9.77
C LEU A 335 -19.99 -8.47 9.15
N HIS A 336 -19.11 -7.46 9.28
CA HIS A 336 -19.34 -6.10 8.76
C HIS A 336 -18.79 -5.88 7.36
N HIS A 337 -17.63 -6.46 7.04
CA HIS A 337 -17.06 -6.42 5.69
C HIS A 337 -16.41 -7.74 5.31
N VAL A 338 -16.62 -8.15 4.06
CA VAL A 338 -15.79 -9.11 3.34
C VAL A 338 -15.66 -8.63 1.90
N THR A 339 -14.44 -8.60 1.35
CA THR A 339 -14.26 -8.26 -0.06
C THR A 339 -14.96 -9.28 -0.97
N LEU A 340 -15.54 -8.83 -2.08
CA LEU A 340 -16.23 -9.70 -3.03
C LEU A 340 -15.75 -9.45 -4.48
N PRO A 341 -15.75 -10.49 -5.35
CA PRO A 341 -16.11 -11.87 -5.06
C PRO A 341 -15.00 -12.64 -4.34
N VAL A 342 -15.39 -13.60 -3.49
CA VAL A 342 -14.50 -14.67 -3.01
C VAL A 342 -14.83 -15.93 -3.80
N ASP A 343 -13.86 -16.45 -4.54
CA ASP A 343 -13.91 -17.79 -5.11
C ASP A 343 -13.56 -18.80 -4.01
N LEU A 344 -14.37 -19.85 -3.84
CA LEU A 344 -14.20 -20.86 -2.78
C LEU A 344 -13.46 -22.13 -3.26
N GLU A 345 -13.23 -22.27 -4.58
CA GLU A 345 -12.68 -23.48 -5.20
C GLU A 345 -11.32 -23.22 -5.89
N ALA A 346 -11.06 -21.98 -6.34
CA ALA A 346 -9.82 -21.63 -7.04
C ALA A 346 -8.56 -21.84 -6.17
N PRO A 347 -7.49 -22.48 -6.68
CA PRO A 347 -6.20 -22.58 -6.01
C PRO A 347 -5.42 -21.26 -6.07
N GLU A 348 -4.47 -21.07 -5.14
CA GLU A 348 -3.74 -19.81 -4.96
C GLU A 348 -3.07 -19.32 -6.26
N TYR A 349 -2.37 -20.21 -6.95
CA TYR A 349 -1.62 -19.93 -8.18
C TYR A 349 -2.50 -19.62 -9.42
N THR A 350 -3.83 -19.54 -9.25
CA THR A 350 -4.76 -19.03 -10.28
C THR A 350 -5.40 -17.69 -9.90
N MET A 351 -5.16 -17.18 -8.69
CA MET A 351 -5.69 -15.91 -8.22
C MET A 351 -4.81 -14.74 -8.69
N ALA A 352 -5.38 -13.87 -9.52
CA ALA A 352 -4.75 -12.64 -9.97
C ALA A 352 -4.90 -11.48 -8.95
N LEU A 353 -6.00 -11.49 -8.17
CA LEU A 353 -6.24 -10.58 -7.04
C LEU A 353 -5.25 -10.85 -5.90
N TRP A 354 -4.86 -9.79 -5.20
CA TRP A 354 -3.94 -9.86 -4.05
C TRP A 354 -4.46 -10.71 -2.88
N GLY A 355 -5.78 -10.78 -2.69
CA GLY A 355 -6.41 -11.36 -1.50
C GLY A 355 -7.77 -10.74 -1.20
N SER A 356 -8.09 -10.60 0.09
CA SER A 356 -9.34 -10.00 0.59
C SER A 356 -9.17 -9.36 1.97
N SER A 357 -9.91 -8.30 2.24
CA SER A 357 -10.09 -7.72 3.57
C SER A 357 -11.33 -8.28 4.27
N LEU A 358 -11.24 -8.47 5.58
CA LEU A 358 -12.29 -9.01 6.45
C LEU A 358 -12.42 -8.12 7.69
N LEU A 359 -13.65 -7.72 8.04
CA LEU A 359 -13.97 -6.98 9.27
C LEU A 359 -15.07 -7.72 10.02
N VAL A 360 -14.74 -8.18 11.22
CA VAL A 360 -15.65 -8.95 12.09
C VAL A 360 -15.79 -8.28 13.46
N GLU A 361 -17.02 -8.18 13.94
CA GLU A 361 -17.33 -7.74 15.30
C GLU A 361 -17.19 -8.93 16.25
N LEU A 362 -16.42 -8.78 17.32
CA LEU A 362 -16.23 -9.81 18.34
C LEU A 362 -17.36 -9.71 19.38
N ALA A 363 -17.64 -10.82 20.07
CA ALA A 363 -18.60 -10.89 21.18
C ALA A 363 -17.82 -11.02 22.51
N PRO A 364 -17.35 -9.92 23.11
CA PRO A 364 -16.69 -9.97 24.41
C PRO A 364 -17.65 -10.52 25.49
N PRO A 365 -17.13 -11.29 26.48
CA PRO A 365 -17.91 -11.70 27.64
C PRO A 365 -18.24 -10.49 28.53
N ALA A 366 -18.99 -10.72 29.61
CA ALA A 366 -19.35 -9.68 30.58
C ALA A 366 -18.08 -8.92 31.08
N PRO A 367 -18.08 -7.57 31.11
CA PRO A 367 -16.88 -6.76 31.32
C PRO A 367 -16.05 -7.17 32.54
N SER A 368 -14.82 -7.60 32.28
CA SER A 368 -13.91 -8.16 33.27
C SER A 368 -12.44 -8.03 32.81
N GLU A 369 -11.52 -7.97 33.78
CA GLU A 369 -10.07 -8.06 33.54
C GLU A 369 -9.60 -9.52 33.30
N GLY A 370 -10.51 -10.38 32.86
CA GLY A 370 -10.19 -11.76 32.50
C GLY A 370 -9.65 -11.84 31.07
N GLU A 371 -8.68 -12.73 30.86
CA GLU A 371 -8.30 -13.15 29.52
C GLU A 371 -9.45 -13.96 28.89
N TRP A 372 -9.73 -13.71 27.62
CA TRP A 372 -10.75 -14.41 26.83
C TRP A 372 -10.33 -14.50 25.37
N THR A 373 -10.98 -15.40 24.62
CA THR A 373 -10.63 -15.69 23.22
C THR A 373 -11.81 -15.51 22.28
N ALA A 374 -11.52 -15.09 21.05
CA ALA A 374 -12.43 -15.18 19.90
C ALA A 374 -11.79 -16.05 18.81
N GLU A 375 -12.60 -16.68 17.97
CA GLU A 375 -12.16 -17.66 16.98
C GLU A 375 -12.67 -17.28 15.59
N ILE A 376 -11.78 -16.89 14.68
CA ILE A 376 -12.11 -16.46 13.32
C ILE A 376 -11.87 -17.63 12.36
N PRO A 377 -12.91 -18.26 11.79
CA PRO A 377 -12.76 -19.38 10.87
C PRO A 377 -12.31 -18.89 9.48
N LEU A 378 -11.25 -19.50 8.96
CA LEU A 378 -10.65 -19.16 7.67
C LEU A 378 -10.43 -20.44 6.84
N HIS A 379 -10.15 -20.26 5.56
CA HIS A 379 -9.88 -21.32 4.59
C HIS A 379 -8.52 -21.07 3.93
N LEU A 380 -7.76 -22.14 3.75
CA LEU A 380 -6.48 -22.13 3.06
C LEU A 380 -6.68 -22.73 1.66
N ARG A 381 -6.34 -21.96 0.61
CA ARG A 381 -6.32 -22.46 -0.77
C ARG A 381 -5.24 -23.54 -0.93
N TYR A 382 -5.40 -24.36 -1.97
CA TYR A 382 -4.27 -25.14 -2.47
C TYR A 382 -3.14 -24.20 -2.91
N LEU A 383 -2.06 -24.20 -2.13
CA LEU A 383 -0.78 -23.56 -2.42
C LEU A 383 -0.10 -24.24 -3.62
N LEU A 384 0.97 -23.64 -4.14
CA LEU A 384 1.78 -24.29 -5.18
C LEU A 384 2.39 -25.62 -4.67
N PRO A 385 2.24 -26.75 -5.38
CA PRO A 385 2.80 -28.03 -4.94
C PRO A 385 4.33 -28.04 -4.86
N THR A 386 4.86 -28.60 -3.78
CA THR A 386 6.31 -28.74 -3.50
C THR A 386 6.74 -30.21 -3.57
N GLU A 387 8.03 -30.49 -3.80
CA GLU A 387 8.56 -31.87 -3.84
C GLU A 387 8.42 -32.62 -2.51
N SER A 388 8.33 -31.90 -1.39
CA SER A 388 8.07 -32.48 -0.06
C SER A 388 6.60 -32.85 0.16
N GLY A 389 5.66 -32.25 -0.59
CA GLY A 389 4.23 -32.22 -0.28
C GLY A 389 3.83 -31.21 0.80
N TYR A 390 4.80 -30.52 1.42
CA TYR A 390 4.57 -29.51 2.45
C TYR A 390 4.86 -28.12 1.91
N SER A 391 3.92 -27.21 2.07
CA SER A 391 4.07 -25.79 1.81
C SER A 391 3.43 -25.02 2.96
N THR A 392 3.99 -23.86 3.30
CA THR A 392 3.51 -22.98 4.36
C THR A 392 3.16 -21.61 3.79
N THR A 393 2.16 -20.98 4.40
CA THR A 393 1.81 -19.58 4.12
C THR A 393 1.58 -18.88 5.45
N SER A 394 1.70 -17.55 5.46
CA SER A 394 1.58 -16.75 6.67
C SER A 394 0.39 -15.81 6.63
N LEU A 395 -0.08 -15.41 7.81
CA LEU A 395 -1.09 -14.37 7.99
C LEU A 395 -0.57 -13.27 8.92
N PRO A 396 -0.72 -11.98 8.57
CA PRO A 396 -0.41 -10.87 9.46
C PRO A 396 -1.37 -10.83 10.66
N ALA A 397 -0.89 -10.32 11.79
CA ALA A 397 -1.74 -10.06 12.96
C ALA A 397 -2.87 -9.06 12.63
N PRO A 398 -4.10 -9.25 13.17
CA PRO A 398 -5.24 -8.36 12.96
C PRO A 398 -5.04 -6.97 13.58
N GLU A 399 -5.71 -5.97 13.03
CA GLU A 399 -5.99 -4.71 13.74
C GLU A 399 -7.18 -4.95 14.69
N VAL A 400 -6.94 -4.98 16.00
CA VAL A 400 -7.99 -5.15 17.03
C VAL A 400 -8.27 -3.81 17.70
N PHE A 401 -9.55 -3.36 17.67
CA PHE A 401 -9.95 -2.06 18.18
C PHE A 401 -11.39 -2.00 18.69
N TRP A 402 -11.62 -1.17 19.71
CA TRP A 402 -12.98 -0.70 20.03
C TRP A 402 -13.36 0.41 19.07
N ALA A 403 -14.49 0.26 18.38
CA ALA A 403 -15.11 1.32 17.58
C ALA A 403 -16.21 1.99 18.42
N CYS A 404 -16.07 3.29 18.68
CA CYS A 404 -17.01 4.12 19.44
C CYS A 404 -17.62 5.20 18.52
N ASP A 405 -18.93 5.42 18.55
CA ASP A 405 -19.59 6.49 17.78
C ASP A 405 -18.99 7.86 18.11
N ALA A 406 -18.42 8.57 17.13
CA ALA A 406 -17.97 9.95 17.32
C ALA A 406 -19.16 10.90 17.16
N GLY A 407 -19.51 11.62 18.23
CA GLY A 407 -20.64 12.55 18.24
C GLY A 407 -20.54 13.67 17.18
N GLU A 408 -21.67 14.33 16.89
CA GLU A 408 -21.81 15.27 15.76
C GLU A 408 -20.85 16.49 15.79
N GLU A 409 -20.22 16.81 16.92
CA GLU A 409 -19.20 17.86 17.00
C GLU A 409 -17.83 17.48 16.41
N SER A 410 -17.59 16.19 16.12
CA SER A 410 -16.25 15.65 15.85
C SER A 410 -15.66 16.08 14.49
N LYS A 411 -15.05 17.28 14.47
CA LYS A 411 -14.29 17.83 13.33
C LYS A 411 -12.93 17.13 13.13
N LEU A 412 -12.95 15.80 13.02
CA LEU A 412 -11.78 14.92 12.87
C LEU A 412 -10.88 15.29 11.67
N ALA A 413 -11.41 15.99 10.68
CA ALA A 413 -10.67 16.50 9.52
C ALA A 413 -9.63 17.62 9.82
N VAL A 414 -9.52 18.10 11.06
CA VAL A 414 -8.62 19.21 11.46
C VAL A 414 -7.34 18.73 12.15
N ASN A 415 -7.20 17.42 12.41
CA ASN A 415 -6.04 16.85 13.11
C ASN A 415 -4.79 16.79 12.20
N PRO A 416 -3.66 17.40 12.58
CA PRO A 416 -2.45 17.47 11.74
C PRO A 416 -1.63 16.16 11.68
N PHE A 417 -2.02 15.14 12.43
CA PHE A 417 -1.40 13.81 12.52
C PHE A 417 -2.35 12.67 12.08
N ASP A 418 -3.55 12.98 11.58
CA ASP A 418 -4.55 11.96 11.22
C ASP A 418 -4.15 11.19 9.95
N ARG A 419 -3.86 9.89 10.10
CA ARG A 419 -3.64 8.96 8.98
C ARG A 419 -4.99 8.42 8.52
N VAL A 420 -5.56 9.08 7.51
CA VAL A 420 -6.84 8.73 6.89
C VAL A 420 -6.74 7.56 5.90
N ASN A 421 -7.87 6.97 5.52
CA ASN A 421 -7.95 5.90 4.52
C ASN A 421 -7.05 4.68 4.85
N LEU A 422 -7.03 4.23 6.10
CA LEU A 422 -6.44 2.94 6.52
C LEU A 422 -7.44 1.80 6.24
N GLY A 423 -7.00 0.55 6.08
CA GLY A 423 -7.84 -0.56 5.56
C GLY A 423 -9.16 -0.77 6.32
N SER A 424 -9.10 -0.83 7.64
CA SER A 424 -10.25 -0.91 8.57
C SER A 424 -11.27 0.23 8.39
N TYR A 425 -10.82 1.39 7.93
CA TYR A 425 -11.69 2.52 7.57
C TYR A 425 -12.09 2.50 6.10
N ILE A 426 -11.27 2.02 5.17
CA ILE A 426 -11.62 1.93 3.74
C ILE A 426 -12.86 1.06 3.57
N THR A 427 -12.84 -0.12 4.18
CA THR A 427 -13.78 -1.23 4.05
C THR A 427 -15.17 -0.97 4.63
N HIS A 428 -15.29 -0.22 5.74
CA HIS A 428 -16.58 0.11 6.35
C HIS A 428 -16.89 1.61 6.31
N GLN A 429 -18.03 1.98 5.72
CA GLN A 429 -18.38 3.40 5.56
C GLN A 429 -18.71 4.08 6.89
N ASP A 430 -19.36 3.38 7.81
CA ASP A 430 -19.74 3.98 9.10
C ASP A 430 -18.54 4.25 10.00
N ILE A 431 -17.52 3.39 10.02
CA ILE A 431 -16.30 3.53 10.87
C ILE A 431 -15.54 4.85 10.59
N LYS A 432 -15.78 5.50 9.45
CA LYS A 432 -15.28 6.86 9.13
C LYS A 432 -15.82 7.95 10.08
N LYS A 433 -16.87 7.64 10.86
CA LYS A 433 -17.47 8.44 11.94
C LYS A 433 -17.15 7.93 13.35
N PHE A 434 -16.21 7.00 13.50
CA PHE A 434 -15.93 6.37 14.81
C PHE A 434 -14.56 6.81 15.33
N VAL A 435 -14.44 6.87 16.64
CA VAL A 435 -13.16 6.87 17.36
C VAL A 435 -12.77 5.41 17.60
N ALA A 436 -11.54 5.05 17.25
CA ALA A 436 -10.97 3.72 17.42
C ALA A 436 -9.96 3.72 18.58
N GLU A 437 -10.18 2.85 19.56
CA GLU A 437 -9.17 2.56 20.59
C GLU A 437 -8.45 1.26 20.24
N LEU A 438 -7.21 1.41 19.75
CA LEU A 438 -6.38 0.33 19.23
C LEU A 438 -5.68 -0.43 20.37
N PHE A 439 -5.80 -1.75 20.37
CA PHE A 439 -5.06 -2.62 21.29
C PHE A 439 -3.60 -2.76 20.82
N THR A 440 -2.69 -3.06 21.76
CA THR A 440 -1.30 -3.39 21.42
C THR A 440 -1.14 -4.91 21.30
N ASN A 441 -0.53 -5.39 20.21
CA ASN A 441 -0.16 -6.80 20.06
C ASN A 441 1.03 -7.12 20.99
N ASN A 442 0.92 -8.18 21.78
CA ASN A 442 1.99 -8.71 22.64
C ASN A 442 3.02 -9.55 21.88
N ALA A 443 2.70 -10.04 20.67
CA ALA A 443 3.49 -11.06 19.99
C ALA A 443 4.72 -10.49 19.26
N LEU A 444 5.80 -11.27 19.27
CA LEU A 444 6.91 -11.16 18.32
C LEU A 444 6.57 -11.80 16.95
N ASP A 445 5.48 -12.56 16.86
CA ASP A 445 5.02 -13.21 15.64
C ASP A 445 4.22 -12.25 14.76
N ILE A 446 4.81 -11.91 13.62
CA ILE A 446 4.21 -11.10 12.56
C ILE A 446 3.58 -11.98 11.46
N ASP A 447 4.09 -13.20 11.29
CA ASP A 447 3.73 -14.13 10.24
C ASP A 447 3.34 -15.48 10.86
N GLN A 448 2.04 -15.70 11.10
CA GLN A 448 1.58 -16.97 11.68
C GLN A 448 1.51 -18.04 10.61
N SER A 449 2.30 -19.11 10.73
CA SER A 449 2.37 -20.16 9.68
C SER A 449 1.30 -21.24 9.83
N ALA A 450 0.57 -21.51 8.74
CA ALA A 450 -0.24 -22.72 8.60
C ALA A 450 0.55 -23.80 7.84
N THR A 451 0.49 -25.05 8.30
CA THR A 451 1.17 -26.20 7.68
C THR A 451 0.16 -27.32 7.43
N ILE A 452 0.21 -27.97 6.26
CA ILE A 452 -0.65 -29.12 5.94
C ILE A 452 0.15 -30.43 6.10
N PRO A 453 -0.13 -31.29 7.10
CA PRO A 453 0.47 -32.61 7.21
C PRO A 453 -0.36 -33.71 6.54
N GLU A 454 0.22 -34.43 5.58
CA GLU A 454 -0.37 -35.68 5.09
C GLU A 454 -0.06 -36.84 6.07
N LYS A 455 -1.08 -37.67 6.36
CA LYS A 455 -0.97 -38.75 7.36
C LYS A 455 -0.08 -39.90 6.87
N HIS A 456 1.21 -39.84 7.21
CA HIS A 456 2.15 -40.92 6.94
C HIS A 456 1.83 -42.16 7.81
N ASN A 457 1.12 -43.12 7.22
CA ASN A 457 0.62 -44.30 7.92
C ASN A 457 1.76 -45.31 8.16
N GLN A 458 2.41 -45.27 9.33
CA GLN A 458 3.53 -46.16 9.68
C GLN A 458 3.08 -47.59 10.04
N GLY A 459 2.65 -48.35 9.03
CA GLY A 459 2.44 -49.80 9.15
C GLY A 459 3.76 -50.56 9.06
N THR A 460 4.29 -51.04 10.19
CA THR A 460 5.54 -51.81 10.25
C THR A 460 5.36 -53.23 9.71
N VAL A 461 6.10 -53.58 8.64
CA VAL A 461 6.19 -54.96 8.13
C VAL A 461 7.66 -55.31 7.88
N SER A 462 8.13 -56.40 8.47
CA SER A 462 9.51 -56.90 8.35
C SER A 462 9.67 -57.77 7.09
N PRO A 463 10.79 -57.66 6.34
CA PRO A 463 10.92 -58.31 5.03
C PRO A 463 11.47 -59.75 5.11
N LYS A 464 10.83 -60.70 4.43
CA LYS A 464 11.50 -61.90 3.92
C LYS A 464 10.87 -62.52 2.66
N GLU A 465 11.73 -62.71 1.66
CA GLU A 465 11.74 -63.74 0.62
C GLU A 465 10.55 -63.91 -0.38
N ARG A 466 10.74 -63.32 -1.58
CA ARG A 466 10.82 -64.02 -2.90
C ARG A 466 9.79 -65.15 -3.18
N ALA A 467 9.06 -65.20 -4.32
CA ALA A 467 9.27 -64.61 -5.65
C ALA A 467 8.16 -65.08 -6.63
N MET A 468 7.89 -64.32 -7.70
CA MET A 468 8.02 -64.77 -9.12
C MET A 468 7.54 -63.70 -10.13
N ARG A 469 8.32 -63.55 -11.22
CA ARG A 469 7.95 -63.18 -12.60
C ARG A 469 7.06 -61.94 -12.88
N SER A 470 7.65 -60.98 -13.60
CA SER A 470 7.02 -59.92 -14.42
C SER A 470 6.75 -60.43 -15.86
N PRO A 471 6.36 -59.61 -16.89
CA PRO A 471 6.08 -58.17 -16.98
C PRO A 471 4.74 -57.88 -17.76
N PRO A 472 4.55 -56.78 -18.52
CA PRO A 472 4.26 -55.43 -18.03
C PRO A 472 2.98 -54.79 -18.66
N THR A 473 2.39 -53.81 -17.98
CA THR A 473 1.40 -52.88 -18.58
C THR A 473 1.99 -51.47 -18.72
N LYS A 474 2.38 -51.10 -19.94
CA LYS A 474 2.63 -49.70 -20.31
C LYS A 474 1.30 -48.98 -20.51
N LEU A 475 1.01 -47.96 -19.71
CA LEU A 475 0.12 -46.86 -20.08
C LEU A 475 0.44 -45.61 -19.24
N ALA A 476 -0.11 -44.45 -19.62
CA ALA A 476 -0.05 -43.19 -18.86
C ALA A 476 1.33 -42.52 -18.64
N PHE A 477 2.36 -42.79 -19.48
CA PHE A 477 3.58 -41.95 -19.51
C PHE A 477 4.09 -41.65 -20.93
N GLN A 478 3.19 -41.20 -21.83
CA GLN A 478 3.57 -40.84 -23.20
C GLN A 478 2.63 -39.82 -23.89
N ARG A 479 2.34 -38.68 -23.24
CA ARG A 479 1.52 -37.59 -23.83
C ARG A 479 2.03 -36.15 -23.57
N LEU A 480 3.32 -35.96 -23.29
CA LEU A 480 3.90 -34.64 -23.00
C LEU A 480 5.17 -34.28 -23.81
N LEU A 481 5.43 -34.99 -24.93
CA LEU A 481 6.51 -34.69 -25.88
C LEU A 481 6.02 -34.84 -27.33
N ALA A 482 5.08 -33.98 -27.76
CA ALA A 482 4.50 -34.04 -29.11
C ALA A 482 3.98 -32.69 -29.67
N ILE A 483 4.46 -31.53 -29.18
CA ILE A 483 4.19 -30.22 -29.81
C ILE A 483 5.51 -29.48 -30.03
N LYS A 484 6.18 -29.83 -31.14
CA LYS A 484 7.26 -29.04 -31.74
C LYS A 484 7.18 -29.24 -33.26
N GLY A 485 6.84 -28.17 -33.98
CA GLY A 485 6.67 -28.20 -35.45
C GLY A 485 5.24 -28.03 -35.95
N ILE A 486 4.73 -26.79 -35.91
CA ILE A 486 3.88 -26.24 -36.98
C ILE A 486 4.40 -24.83 -37.30
N GLU A 487 5.56 -24.79 -37.96
CA GLU A 487 5.76 -23.81 -39.02
C GLU A 487 5.30 -24.47 -40.34
N GLU A 488 5.00 -23.65 -41.35
CA GLU A 488 4.27 -24.02 -42.57
C GLU A 488 2.80 -24.44 -42.36
N ILE A 489 1.87 -23.52 -42.62
CA ILE A 489 0.83 -23.60 -43.68
C ILE A 489 0.12 -22.24 -43.74
N VAL A 490 0.78 -21.25 -44.38
CA VAL A 490 0.15 -19.97 -44.78
C VAL A 490 0.64 -19.60 -46.18
N LYS A 491 0.16 -20.32 -47.20
CA LYS A 491 0.26 -19.97 -48.63
C LYS A 491 -0.86 -20.68 -49.40
N ASP A 492 -1.34 -19.99 -50.44
CA ASP A 492 -2.42 -20.40 -51.37
C ASP A 492 -3.79 -20.72 -50.72
N LYS A 493 -4.78 -19.84 -50.79
CA LYS A 493 -5.48 -19.55 -52.06
C LYS A 493 -6.06 -18.15 -52.18
N HIS A 494 -6.05 -17.65 -53.41
CA HIS A 494 -6.69 -16.40 -53.81
C HIS A 494 -7.58 -16.64 -55.05
N LYS A 495 -8.72 -15.93 -55.12
CA LYS A 495 -9.70 -15.89 -56.23
C LYS A 495 -10.55 -17.17 -56.49
N ARG A 496 -11.87 -16.99 -56.42
CA ARG A 496 -12.78 -17.05 -57.59
C ARG A 496 -14.07 -16.25 -57.33
N HIS A 497 -14.65 -15.68 -58.38
CA HIS A 497 -15.94 -14.95 -58.37
C HIS A 497 -17.05 -15.79 -58.98
N GLN A 498 -18.29 -15.61 -58.51
CA GLN A 498 -19.55 -15.39 -59.29
C GLN A 498 -20.70 -15.20 -58.26
N LYS A 499 -21.35 -14.03 -58.17
CA LYS A 499 -22.48 -13.50 -58.99
C LYS A 499 -23.86 -14.15 -58.70
N LEU A 500 -24.65 -13.49 -57.83
CA LEU A 500 -25.97 -12.80 -58.09
C LEU A 500 -27.13 -13.55 -58.81
N PRO A 501 -28.42 -13.12 -58.72
CA PRO A 501 -29.06 -12.03 -57.94
C PRO A 501 -30.42 -12.42 -57.25
N ILE A 502 -31.30 -11.41 -57.00
CA ILE A 502 -32.73 -11.39 -56.59
C ILE A 502 -32.89 -11.06 -55.07
N ALA A 503 -33.26 -9.85 -54.60
CA ALA A 503 -34.36 -8.89 -54.93
C ALA A 503 -35.76 -9.39 -54.47
N VAL A 504 -36.72 -8.64 -53.95
CA VAL A 504 -37.06 -7.18 -53.87
C VAL A 504 -37.99 -6.98 -52.62
N SER A 505 -38.41 -5.80 -52.09
CA SER A 505 -38.24 -4.37 -52.42
C SER A 505 -38.62 -3.44 -51.23
N SER A 506 -38.08 -2.22 -51.20
CA SER A 506 -38.73 -0.97 -50.70
C SER A 506 -38.86 -0.77 -49.16
N LYS A 507 -38.98 0.47 -48.61
CA LYS A 507 -39.24 1.79 -49.25
C LYS A 507 -38.87 2.98 -48.33
N LYS A 508 -38.30 4.06 -48.94
CA LYS A 508 -38.46 5.50 -48.58
C LYS A 508 -37.90 6.03 -47.22
N GLN A 509 -37.47 7.30 -47.08
CA GLN A 509 -37.21 8.39 -48.04
C GLN A 509 -36.23 9.47 -47.47
N GLU A 510 -35.42 10.10 -48.34
CA GLU A 510 -34.76 11.47 -48.32
C GLU A 510 -34.48 12.23 -46.99
N ARG A 511 -33.42 13.07 -46.87
CA ARG A 511 -33.05 14.17 -47.78
C ARG A 511 -31.62 14.74 -47.53
N TRP A 512 -30.94 15.20 -48.59
CA TRP A 512 -29.72 16.05 -48.62
C TRP A 512 -30.05 17.41 -49.30
N PRO A 513 -29.30 18.53 -49.10
CA PRO A 513 -28.01 18.87 -49.76
C PRO A 513 -26.92 19.38 -48.76
N THR A 514 -25.59 19.29 -48.91
CA THR A 514 -24.56 19.49 -49.98
C THR A 514 -24.10 20.94 -50.28
N LYS A 515 -22.79 21.03 -50.65
CA LYS A 515 -21.97 22.16 -51.20
C LYS A 515 -21.07 22.88 -50.18
N ASP A 516 -19.84 23.34 -50.43
CA ASP A 516 -18.83 23.42 -51.52
C ASP A 516 -17.62 24.21 -50.89
N SER A 517 -16.36 24.38 -51.37
CA SER A 517 -15.53 23.87 -52.48
C SER A 517 -14.10 24.48 -52.42
N VAL A 518 -13.05 23.79 -52.94
CA VAL A 518 -11.84 24.39 -53.63
C VAL A 518 -10.85 25.23 -52.76
N ALA A 519 -9.51 25.32 -52.95
CA ALA A 519 -8.44 24.58 -53.67
C ALA A 519 -7.05 25.18 -53.27
N ALA A 520 -5.89 24.90 -53.92
CA ALA A 520 -5.12 23.64 -53.94
C ALA A 520 -3.76 23.80 -54.70
N SER A 521 -2.65 24.13 -54.01
CA SER A 521 -1.28 24.19 -54.58
C SER A 521 -0.22 23.79 -53.54
N SER A 522 0.49 22.65 -53.58
CA SER A 522 1.39 22.06 -54.59
C SER A 522 2.86 22.52 -54.48
N GLU A 523 3.71 21.69 -53.88
CA GLU A 523 5.04 21.38 -54.45
C GLU A 523 5.64 20.10 -53.84
N SER A 524 6.53 19.44 -54.59
CA SER A 524 7.30 18.25 -54.20
C SER A 524 8.38 17.96 -55.25
N PRO A 525 9.54 17.43 -54.85
CA PRO A 525 10.05 16.25 -55.54
C PRO A 525 10.49 15.13 -54.59
N SER A 526 10.56 13.92 -55.15
CA SER A 526 10.85 12.67 -54.44
C SER A 526 12.35 12.37 -54.33
N LEU A 527 12.73 11.48 -53.38
CA LEU A 527 13.48 10.27 -53.75
C LEU A 527 13.58 9.20 -52.63
N SER A 528 12.98 8.04 -52.91
CA SER A 528 13.43 6.68 -52.56
C SER A 528 14.06 6.39 -51.17
N LYS A 529 13.31 5.66 -50.33
CA LYS A 529 13.52 4.20 -50.15
C LYS A 529 12.36 3.52 -49.42
N ARG A 530 11.90 2.37 -49.94
CA ARG A 530 11.03 1.43 -49.21
C ARG A 530 11.88 0.59 -48.24
N LYS A 531 11.36 0.35 -47.04
CA LYS A 531 11.74 -0.79 -46.19
C LYS A 531 10.47 -1.33 -45.50
N GLU A 532 10.44 -2.63 -45.24
CA GLU A 532 9.22 -3.32 -44.78
C GLU A 532 9.00 -3.17 -43.27
N ARG A 533 7.75 -3.35 -42.83
CA ARG A 533 7.36 -3.32 -41.40
C ARG A 533 7.41 -4.73 -40.82
N LEU A 534 8.23 -4.93 -39.78
CA LEU A 534 8.21 -6.04 -38.82
C LEU A 534 9.14 -5.66 -37.64
N PRO A 535 8.95 -6.24 -36.44
CA PRO A 535 8.00 -5.77 -35.43
C PRO A 535 8.62 -4.80 -34.40
N ILE A 536 7.79 -4.34 -33.45
CA ILE A 536 8.17 -3.41 -32.37
C ILE A 536 9.03 -4.15 -31.32
N MET A 537 10.34 -4.14 -31.50
CA MET A 537 11.36 -4.62 -30.53
C MET A 537 12.67 -3.80 -30.62
N ALA A 538 12.56 -2.51 -30.94
CA ALA A 538 13.71 -1.66 -31.27
C ALA A 538 13.54 -0.18 -30.82
N THR A 539 13.05 0.06 -29.60
CA THR A 539 12.84 1.42 -29.07
C THR A 539 13.31 1.61 -27.63
N VAL A 540 14.30 0.83 -27.19
CA VAL A 540 14.97 1.00 -25.88
C VAL A 540 16.43 1.48 -26.04
N ALA A 541 17.04 1.25 -27.21
CA ALA A 541 18.42 1.61 -27.53
C ALA A 541 18.60 3.02 -28.14
N ALA A 542 17.68 3.95 -27.86
CA ALA A 542 17.71 5.33 -28.40
C ALA A 542 17.65 6.43 -27.31
N SER A 543 17.50 6.07 -26.04
CA SER A 543 17.36 7.02 -24.92
C SER A 543 18.67 7.34 -24.18
N LEU A 544 19.81 6.85 -24.70
CA LEU A 544 21.12 6.87 -24.00
C LEU A 544 22.14 7.88 -24.56
N GLU A 545 21.78 8.69 -25.57
CA GLU A 545 22.59 9.83 -26.04
C GLU A 545 21.93 11.21 -25.84
N LEU A 546 20.76 11.30 -25.18
CA LEU A 546 20.17 12.60 -24.84
C LEU A 546 20.68 13.22 -23.52
N PHE A 547 21.49 12.49 -22.76
CA PHE A 547 22.04 12.93 -21.45
C PHE A 547 23.38 13.70 -21.54
N LYS A 548 23.75 14.22 -22.73
CA LYS A 548 25.00 14.95 -22.98
C LYS A 548 24.86 16.39 -23.49
N LEU A 549 23.66 16.97 -23.41
CA LEU A 549 23.38 18.32 -23.92
C LEU A 549 22.65 19.25 -22.93
N ILE A 550 22.76 18.99 -21.63
CA ILE A 550 22.36 19.93 -20.55
C ILE A 550 23.55 20.22 -19.62
N GLU A 551 24.75 20.41 -20.20
CA GLU A 551 25.96 20.81 -19.46
C GLU A 551 26.75 21.94 -20.16
N TYR A 552 26.05 22.89 -20.79
CA TYR A 552 26.61 24.19 -21.18
C TYR A 552 25.50 25.24 -21.20
N GLY A 553 25.33 25.98 -20.09
CA GLY A 553 24.16 26.87 -19.98
C GLY A 553 24.07 27.84 -18.79
N LYS A 554 25.13 28.03 -17.99
CA LYS A 554 25.20 29.09 -16.96
C LYS A 554 26.62 29.24 -16.38
N ASN A 555 27.49 29.97 -17.09
CA ASN A 555 28.69 30.60 -16.51
C ASN A 555 29.34 31.55 -17.53
N ASP A 556 28.76 32.72 -17.72
CA ASP A 556 29.53 33.90 -18.14
C ASP A 556 28.76 35.20 -17.84
N TYR A 557 29.23 35.97 -16.84
CA TYR A 557 29.03 37.43 -16.67
C TYR A 557 29.78 37.92 -15.42
N GLN A 558 31.11 37.84 -15.43
CA GLN A 558 31.96 38.66 -14.55
C GLN A 558 32.77 39.65 -15.38
N ALA A 559 32.38 40.93 -15.33
CA ALA A 559 33.14 42.00 -15.96
C ALA A 559 34.46 42.22 -15.21
N ARG A 560 35.59 42.10 -15.90
CA ARG A 560 36.91 42.51 -15.38
C ARG A 560 37.07 44.03 -15.45
N PRO A 561 37.77 44.67 -14.49
CA PRO A 561 38.19 46.05 -14.63
C PRO A 561 39.28 46.20 -15.70
N GLN A 562 39.29 47.33 -16.40
CA GLN A 562 40.43 47.79 -17.20
C GLN A 562 41.29 48.77 -16.39
N SER A 563 42.59 48.79 -16.69
CA SER A 563 43.52 49.82 -16.21
C SER A 563 44.51 50.17 -17.32
N GLN A 564 44.50 51.44 -17.75
CA GLN A 564 45.64 52.34 -18.06
C GLN A 564 46.86 51.76 -18.81
N LEU A 565 47.44 52.36 -19.86
CA LEU A 565 47.54 53.74 -20.39
C LEU A 565 47.94 53.63 -21.90
N PRO A 566 48.14 54.70 -22.71
CA PRO A 566 48.14 56.14 -22.43
C PRO A 566 46.79 56.84 -22.66
#